data_AF-A0A2A3LEQ2-F1
#
_entry.id   AF-A0A2A3LEQ2-F1
#
_cell.length_a   1.000
_cell.length_b   1.000
_cell.length_c   1.000
_cell.angle_alpha   90.00
_cell.angle_beta   90.00
_cell.angle_gamma   90.00
#
_symmetry.space_group_name_H-M   'P 1'
#
loop_
_entity.id
_entity.type
_entity.pdbx_description
1 polymer ?
#
loop_
_entity_poly.entity_id
_entity_poly.type
_entity_poly.pdbx_seq_one_letter_code
_entity_poly.pdbx_strand_id
1 'polypeptide(L)'
;MVRRIETRTGRRYATSTIARWVAHNTWPPRIDTFWFERWAAIDRAGGIDAMAAATGSSRHRVVAWRDSPDPAAPPPGRIPPRKRKPTAEPQEIGVETRGILRIGETEQHNKRIPTDPARDYEVLEAAPDSGILEAWFDNDIDTLMDLLSDAITEQVTAFWDVAQYYDARYTVTEIVQFLPSIEGQ
;
A
#
# COMPACT_ATOMS: atom_id res chain seq x y z
N MET A 1 -11.04 19.64 -10.52
CA MET A 1 -12.43 19.29 -10.89
C MET A 1 -12.65 19.15 -12.41
N VAL A 2 -12.41 20.18 -13.23
CA VAL A 2 -12.65 20.15 -14.69
C VAL A 2 -12.00 18.94 -15.40
N ARG A 3 -10.71 18.68 -15.13
CA ARG A 3 -10.01 17.49 -15.67
C ARG A 3 -10.68 16.17 -15.27
N ARG A 4 -11.17 16.05 -14.02
CA ARG A 4 -11.82 14.81 -13.54
C ARG A 4 -13.17 14.58 -14.24
N ILE A 5 -13.92 15.65 -14.51
CA ILE A 5 -15.16 15.62 -15.31
C ILE A 5 -14.86 15.18 -16.75
N GLU A 6 -13.83 15.74 -17.36
CA GLU A 6 -13.38 15.40 -18.72
C GLU A 6 -12.97 13.92 -18.83
N THR A 7 -12.15 13.43 -17.90
CA THR A 7 -11.73 12.02 -17.85
C THR A 7 -12.92 11.06 -17.75
N ARG A 8 -13.96 11.42 -16.98
CA ARG A 8 -15.08 10.50 -16.74
C ARG A 8 -16.22 10.60 -17.77
N THR A 9 -16.48 11.79 -18.31
CA THR A 9 -17.56 11.98 -19.30
C THR A 9 -17.08 11.99 -20.74
N GLY A 10 -15.76 12.05 -20.96
CA GLY A 10 -15.18 12.33 -22.28
C GLY A 10 -15.51 13.73 -22.81
N ARG A 11 -16.12 14.60 -22.00
CA ARG A 11 -16.55 15.94 -22.40
C ARG A 11 -15.83 17.00 -21.58
N ARG A 12 -15.20 17.92 -22.28
CA ARG A 12 -14.55 19.08 -21.68
C ARG A 12 -15.55 20.24 -21.58
N TYR A 13 -15.94 20.58 -20.37
CA TYR A 13 -16.76 21.76 -20.09
C TYR A 13 -15.88 22.94 -19.68
N ALA A 14 -16.31 24.16 -19.99
CA ALA A 14 -15.63 25.35 -19.53
C ALA A 14 -15.77 25.49 -17.99
N THR A 15 -14.73 26.02 -17.34
CA THR A 15 -14.73 26.25 -15.89
C THR A 15 -15.92 27.12 -15.44
N SER A 16 -16.30 28.11 -16.25
CA SER A 16 -17.45 28.99 -16.01
C SER A 16 -18.79 28.26 -16.08
N THR A 17 -18.94 27.27 -16.98
CA THR A 17 -20.13 26.42 -17.08
C THR A 17 -20.28 25.53 -15.85
N ILE A 18 -19.17 24.93 -15.41
CA ILE A 18 -19.15 24.10 -14.19
C ILE A 18 -19.47 24.96 -12.97
N ALA A 19 -18.88 26.15 -12.85
CA ALA A 19 -19.17 27.09 -11.76
C ALA A 19 -20.65 27.52 -11.74
N ARG A 20 -21.26 27.74 -12.90
CA ARG A 20 -22.69 28.05 -13.02
C ARG A 20 -23.56 26.90 -12.52
N TRP A 21 -23.25 25.67 -12.90
CA TRP A 21 -23.98 24.50 -12.41
C TRP A 21 -23.87 24.33 -10.90
N VAL A 22 -22.65 24.46 -10.34
CA VAL A 22 -22.42 24.46 -8.89
C VAL A 22 -23.26 25.53 -8.18
N ALA A 23 -23.28 26.75 -8.71
CA ALA A 23 -24.06 27.86 -8.13
C ALA A 23 -25.58 27.59 -8.10
N HIS A 24 -26.08 26.77 -9.04
CA HIS A 24 -27.48 26.35 -9.09
C HIS A 24 -27.76 25.01 -8.40
N ASN A 25 -26.81 24.43 -7.66
CA ASN A 25 -26.90 23.08 -7.09
C ASN A 25 -27.27 22.01 -8.14
N THR A 26 -26.82 22.21 -9.38
CA THR A 26 -27.02 21.29 -10.51
C THR A 26 -25.68 20.74 -10.97
N TRP A 27 -25.68 19.57 -11.60
CA TRP A 27 -24.45 18.91 -12.05
C TRP A 27 -24.43 18.75 -13.58
N PRO A 28 -23.23 18.66 -14.20
CA PRO A 28 -23.12 18.32 -15.61
C PRO A 28 -23.93 17.05 -15.95
N PRO A 29 -24.63 17.02 -17.09
CA PRO A 29 -25.40 15.86 -17.49
C PRO A 29 -24.49 14.63 -17.64
N ARG A 30 -24.97 13.47 -17.17
CA ARG A 30 -24.27 12.16 -17.19
C ARG A 30 -23.13 11.99 -16.17
N ILE A 31 -23.05 12.84 -15.15
CA ILE A 31 -22.26 12.55 -13.95
C ILE A 31 -23.20 12.44 -12.77
N ASP A 32 -23.17 11.30 -12.09
CA ASP A 32 -23.91 11.09 -10.86
C ASP A 32 -23.34 11.94 -9.71
N THR A 33 -24.24 12.46 -8.87
CA THR A 33 -23.94 13.35 -7.74
C THR A 33 -22.84 12.81 -6.82
N PHE A 34 -22.82 11.49 -6.57
CA PHE A 34 -21.88 10.87 -5.63
C PHE A 34 -20.43 11.10 -6.01
N TRP A 35 -20.10 11.22 -7.30
CA TRP A 35 -18.73 11.49 -7.74
C TRP A 35 -18.23 12.86 -7.31
N PHE A 36 -19.11 13.86 -7.36
CA PHE A 36 -18.78 15.20 -6.88
C PHE A 36 -18.63 15.22 -5.37
N GLU A 37 -19.48 14.52 -4.64
CA GLU A 37 -19.40 14.41 -3.18
C GLU A 37 -18.06 13.83 -2.74
N ARG A 38 -17.57 12.79 -3.43
CA ARG A 38 -16.23 12.22 -3.16
C ARG A 38 -15.09 13.18 -3.43
N TRP A 39 -15.11 13.83 -4.59
CA TRP A 39 -14.08 14.82 -4.92
C TRP A 39 -14.10 16.00 -3.95
N ALA A 40 -15.28 16.49 -3.58
CA ALA A 40 -15.43 17.55 -2.60
C ALA A 40 -14.98 17.13 -1.20
N ALA A 41 -15.16 15.87 -0.81
CA ALA A 41 -14.64 15.35 0.45
C ALA A 41 -13.11 15.32 0.48
N ILE A 42 -12.47 14.81 -0.59
CA ILE A 42 -11.00 14.80 -0.72
C ILE A 42 -10.44 16.22 -0.74
N ASP A 43 -11.06 17.11 -1.52
CA ASP A 43 -10.60 18.48 -1.65
C ASP A 43 -10.78 19.25 -0.31
N ARG A 44 -11.87 19.01 0.45
CA ARG A 44 -12.06 19.55 1.82
C ARG A 44 -11.01 19.05 2.82
N ALA A 45 -10.55 17.81 2.68
CA ALA A 45 -9.51 17.26 3.52
C ALA A 45 -8.10 17.81 3.18
N GLY A 46 -7.95 18.53 2.06
CA GLY A 46 -6.67 19.07 1.61
C GLY A 46 -5.91 18.15 0.65
N GLY A 47 -6.54 17.09 0.15
CA GLY A 47 -5.93 16.14 -0.79
C GLY A 47 -6.02 14.69 -0.32
N ILE A 48 -5.47 13.78 -1.13
CA ILE A 48 -5.57 12.33 -0.90
C ILE A 48 -4.79 11.94 0.37
N ASP A 49 -3.57 12.43 0.52
CA ASP A 49 -2.69 12.08 1.65
C ASP A 49 -3.21 12.69 2.96
N ALA A 50 -3.74 13.91 2.90
CA ALA A 50 -4.37 14.56 4.05
C ALA A 50 -5.69 13.87 4.45
N MET A 51 -6.48 13.39 3.48
CA MET A 51 -7.66 12.57 3.77
C MET A 51 -7.27 11.22 4.39
N ALA A 52 -6.24 10.56 3.88
CA ALA A 52 -5.71 9.31 4.43
C ALA A 52 -5.30 9.50 5.90
N ALA A 53 -4.51 10.54 6.19
CA ALA A 53 -4.11 10.88 7.56
C ALA A 53 -5.31 11.22 8.47
N ALA A 54 -6.24 12.05 7.99
CA ALA A 54 -7.42 12.47 8.76
C ALA A 54 -8.39 11.31 9.07
N THR A 55 -8.44 10.32 8.18
CA THR A 55 -9.31 9.15 8.34
C THR A 55 -8.60 7.95 8.97
N GLY A 56 -7.28 8.01 9.16
CA GLY A 56 -6.49 6.85 9.58
C GLY A 56 -6.56 5.70 8.56
N SER A 57 -6.53 6.05 7.28
CA SER A 57 -6.58 5.14 6.13
C SER A 57 -5.30 5.24 5.29
N SER A 58 -5.15 4.37 4.29
CA SER A 58 -4.02 4.45 3.35
C SER A 58 -4.38 5.28 2.11
N ARG A 59 -3.36 5.89 1.48
CA ARG A 59 -3.52 6.64 0.22
C ARG A 59 -4.24 5.82 -0.85
N HIS A 60 -3.89 4.52 -0.94
CA HIS A 60 -4.49 3.59 -1.90
C HIS A 60 -5.99 3.43 -1.66
N ARG A 61 -6.45 3.27 -0.41
CA ARG A 61 -7.89 3.17 -0.08
C ARG A 61 -8.66 4.43 -0.44
N VAL A 62 -8.07 5.61 -0.24
CA VAL A 62 -8.68 6.88 -0.66
C VAL A 62 -8.81 6.93 -2.19
N VAL A 63 -7.79 6.48 -2.94
CA VAL A 63 -7.83 6.40 -4.41
C VAL A 63 -8.88 5.39 -4.89
N ALA A 64 -8.88 4.18 -4.32
CA ALA A 64 -9.85 3.14 -4.65
C ALA A 64 -11.28 3.61 -4.37
N TRP A 65 -11.52 4.28 -3.25
CA TRP A 65 -12.82 4.88 -2.94
C TRP A 65 -13.21 6.00 -3.92
N ARG A 66 -12.25 6.88 -4.27
CA ARG A 66 -12.44 7.95 -5.27
C ARG A 66 -12.85 7.40 -6.63
N ASP A 67 -12.35 6.22 -6.99
CA ASP A 67 -12.54 5.61 -8.31
C ASP A 67 -13.60 4.50 -8.33
N SER A 68 -14.14 4.11 -7.18
CA SER A 68 -15.16 3.06 -7.05
C SER A 68 -16.48 3.43 -7.73
N PRO A 69 -17.05 2.61 -8.62
CA PRO A 69 -18.31 2.90 -9.30
C PRO A 69 -19.54 2.77 -8.40
N ASP A 70 -19.43 2.12 -7.24
CA ASP A 70 -20.55 1.91 -6.31
C ASP A 70 -20.86 3.22 -5.57
N PRO A 71 -22.05 3.85 -5.74
CA PRO A 71 -22.41 5.09 -5.06
C PRO A 71 -22.42 4.98 -3.53
N ALA A 72 -22.73 3.79 -2.99
CA ALA A 72 -22.85 3.53 -1.56
C ALA A 72 -21.51 3.18 -0.90
N ALA A 73 -20.40 3.18 -1.64
CA ALA A 73 -19.09 2.87 -1.09
C ALA A 73 -18.76 3.81 0.08
N PRO A 74 -18.57 3.28 1.31
CA PRO A 74 -18.31 4.10 2.48
C PRO A 74 -16.99 4.86 2.29
N PRO A 75 -16.87 6.10 2.80
CA PRO A 75 -15.61 6.81 2.81
C PRO A 75 -14.53 5.95 3.47
N PRO A 76 -13.26 6.07 3.04
CA PRO A 76 -12.17 5.33 3.64
C PRO A 76 -12.19 5.61 5.13
N GLY A 77 -12.52 4.59 5.90
CA GLY A 77 -12.56 4.66 7.35
C GLY A 77 -11.16 4.44 7.90
N ARG A 78 -11.04 4.66 9.22
CA ARG A 78 -9.93 4.13 9.98
C ARG A 78 -9.82 2.67 9.63
N ILE A 79 -8.63 2.25 9.20
CA ILE A 79 -8.34 0.84 8.98
C ILE A 79 -8.81 0.12 10.25
N PRO A 80 -9.91 -0.64 10.20
CA PRO A 80 -10.27 -1.45 11.34
C PRO A 80 -9.14 -2.47 11.40
N PRO A 81 -8.42 -2.62 12.52
CA PRO A 81 -7.54 -3.77 12.65
C PRO A 81 -8.41 -4.98 12.32
N ARG A 82 -8.09 -5.68 11.23
CA ARG A 82 -8.79 -6.92 10.90
C ARG A 82 -8.67 -7.75 12.16
N LYS A 83 -9.80 -8.10 12.79
CA LYS A 83 -9.87 -8.88 14.03
C LYS A 83 -9.28 -10.27 13.80
N ARG A 84 -7.98 -10.41 13.55
CA ARG A 84 -7.21 -11.49 14.13
C ARG A 84 -6.80 -10.96 15.49
N LYS A 85 -7.11 -11.72 16.55
CA LYS A 85 -6.42 -11.50 17.81
C LYS A 85 -4.93 -11.52 17.48
N PRO A 86 -4.10 -10.59 17.97
CA PRO A 86 -2.66 -10.80 17.96
C PRO A 86 -2.48 -12.19 18.59
N THR A 87 -2.06 -13.16 17.81
CA THR A 87 -1.54 -14.38 18.41
C THR A 87 -0.34 -13.91 19.21
N ALA A 88 -0.22 -14.33 20.47
CA ALA A 88 0.92 -13.91 21.29
C ALA A 88 2.25 -14.45 20.76
N GLU A 89 2.19 -15.33 19.76
CA GLU A 89 3.30 -16.08 19.21
C GLU A 89 3.65 -15.52 17.81
N PRO A 90 4.96 -15.40 17.50
CA PRO A 90 5.43 -15.12 16.14
C PRO A 90 4.83 -16.11 15.14
N GLN A 91 4.52 -15.61 13.94
CA GLN A 91 3.98 -16.43 12.86
C GLN A 91 5.01 -16.59 11.74
N GLU A 92 5.24 -17.81 11.30
CA GLU A 92 6.07 -18.06 10.12
C GLU A 92 5.32 -17.67 8.84
N ILE A 93 5.98 -16.86 8.02
CA ILE A 93 5.53 -16.42 6.70
C ILE A 93 6.55 -16.83 5.64
N GLY A 94 6.09 -17.04 4.41
CA GLY A 94 6.95 -17.32 3.27
C GLY A 94 7.03 -16.12 2.33
N VAL A 95 8.23 -15.73 1.90
CA VAL A 95 8.42 -14.59 0.99
C VAL A 95 9.37 -14.91 -0.15
N GLU A 96 9.01 -14.46 -1.35
CA GLU A 96 9.94 -14.32 -2.47
C GLU A 96 9.98 -12.84 -2.85
N THR A 97 11.16 -12.24 -2.81
CA THR A 97 11.35 -10.83 -3.12
C THR A 97 12.53 -10.61 -4.05
N ARG A 98 12.48 -9.49 -4.78
CA ARG A 98 13.64 -8.90 -5.43
C ARG A 98 13.90 -7.54 -4.82
N GLY A 99 15.17 -7.23 -4.66
CA GLY A 99 15.58 -6.03 -3.98
C GLY A 99 17.02 -5.68 -4.24
N ILE A 100 17.44 -4.61 -3.59
CA ILE A 100 18.79 -4.09 -3.63
C ILE A 100 19.42 -4.41 -2.28
N LEU A 101 20.48 -5.20 -2.31
CA LEU A 101 21.38 -5.39 -1.19
C LEU A 101 22.44 -4.29 -1.23
N ARG A 102 22.56 -3.55 -0.14
CA ARG A 102 23.66 -2.61 0.07
C ARG A 102 24.64 -3.20 1.09
N ILE A 103 25.92 -3.21 0.75
CA ILE A 103 27.01 -3.65 1.62
C ILE A 103 27.93 -2.45 1.87
N GLY A 104 28.03 -2.01 3.12
CA GLY A 104 28.78 -0.81 3.49
C GLY A 104 28.26 0.46 2.79
N GLU A 105 29.16 1.41 2.54
CA GLU A 105 28.75 2.74 2.07
C GLU A 105 28.41 2.80 0.57
N THR A 106 29.02 1.97 -0.27
CA THR A 106 29.01 2.19 -1.73
C THR A 106 28.60 0.99 -2.58
N GLU A 107 28.66 -0.23 -2.07
CA GLU A 107 28.36 -1.42 -2.87
C GLU A 107 26.86 -1.72 -2.86
N GLN A 108 26.28 -1.84 -4.06
CA GLN A 108 24.87 -2.19 -4.25
C GLN A 108 24.75 -3.33 -5.26
N HIS A 109 23.93 -4.32 -4.93
CA HIS A 109 23.70 -5.50 -5.75
C HIS A 109 22.22 -5.82 -5.83
N ASN A 110 21.73 -6.08 -7.04
CA ASN A 110 20.40 -6.67 -7.20
C ASN A 110 20.43 -8.10 -6.69
N LYS A 111 19.52 -8.43 -5.77
CA LYS A 111 19.47 -9.73 -5.11
C LYS A 111 18.03 -10.22 -5.05
N ARG A 112 17.86 -11.52 -5.28
CA ARG A 112 16.62 -12.25 -5.02
C ARG A 112 16.74 -12.94 -3.67
N ILE A 113 15.66 -12.92 -2.90
CA ILE A 113 15.45 -13.72 -1.70
C ILE A 113 14.25 -14.64 -2.00
N PRO A 114 14.32 -15.95 -1.82
CA PRO A 114 15.41 -16.70 -1.18
C PRO A 114 16.71 -16.73 -1.98
N THR A 115 17.82 -16.83 -1.26
CA THR A 115 19.18 -16.86 -1.87
C THR A 115 19.47 -18.20 -2.54
N ASP A 116 18.93 -19.29 -1.98
CA ASP A 116 19.02 -20.62 -2.56
C ASP A 116 18.02 -20.74 -3.73
N PRO A 117 18.48 -20.98 -4.98
CA PRO A 117 17.59 -21.13 -6.12
C PRO A 117 16.71 -22.40 -6.06
N ALA A 118 17.03 -23.37 -5.20
CA ALA A 118 16.18 -24.56 -5.00
C ALA A 118 14.99 -24.29 -4.08
N ARG A 119 14.96 -23.13 -3.40
CA ARG A 119 13.84 -22.72 -2.55
C ARG A 119 12.88 -21.81 -3.33
N ASP A 120 11.60 -22.10 -3.20
CA ASP A 120 10.53 -21.27 -3.78
C ASP A 120 10.38 -19.95 -2.99
N TYR A 121 10.47 -20.01 -1.66
CA TYR A 121 10.36 -18.86 -0.77
C TYR A 121 11.36 -18.95 0.40
N GLU A 122 11.68 -17.79 0.98
CA GLU A 122 12.39 -17.67 2.25
C GLU A 122 11.39 -17.64 3.39
N VAL A 123 11.69 -18.32 4.50
CA VAL A 123 10.84 -18.29 5.70
C VAL A 123 11.30 -17.15 6.60
N LEU A 124 10.35 -16.32 7.03
CA LEU A 124 10.57 -15.28 8.02
C LEU A 124 9.61 -15.46 9.19
N GLU A 125 10.03 -15.05 10.37
CA GLU A 125 9.16 -14.90 11.53
C GLU A 125 8.56 -13.49 11.55
N ALA A 126 7.24 -13.40 11.39
CA ALA A 126 6.49 -12.17 11.59
C ALA A 126 6.08 -12.06 13.06
N ALA A 127 6.72 -11.14 13.79
CA ALA A 127 6.30 -10.82 15.15
C ALA A 127 4.85 -10.28 15.18
N PRO A 128 4.07 -10.52 16.25
CA PRO A 128 2.67 -10.10 16.33
C PRO A 128 2.46 -8.59 16.16
N ASP A 129 3.45 -7.78 16.54
CA ASP A 129 3.48 -6.32 16.48
C ASP A 129 4.30 -5.78 15.31
N SER A 130 4.83 -6.64 14.43
CA SER A 130 5.63 -6.23 13.26
C SER A 130 4.84 -5.43 12.22
N GLY A 131 3.50 -5.52 12.23
CA GLY A 131 2.65 -4.90 11.21
C GLY A 131 2.68 -5.57 9.83
N ILE A 132 3.53 -6.59 9.61
CA ILE A 132 3.71 -7.24 8.29
C ILE A 132 2.39 -7.84 7.78
N LEU A 133 1.74 -8.64 8.63
CA LEU A 133 0.47 -9.28 8.27
C LEU A 133 -0.66 -8.25 8.12
N GLU A 134 -0.64 -7.18 8.90
CA GLU A 134 -1.61 -6.08 8.77
C GLU A 134 -1.46 -5.39 7.40
N ALA A 135 -0.24 -4.99 7.04
CA ALA A 135 0.06 -4.39 5.74
C ALA A 135 -0.36 -5.28 4.57
N TRP A 136 -0.09 -6.59 4.64
CA TRP A 136 -0.56 -7.55 3.65
C TRP A 136 -2.09 -7.59 3.56
N PHE A 137 -2.78 -7.73 4.69
CA PHE A 137 -4.25 -7.82 4.71
C PHE A 137 -4.94 -6.52 4.29
N ASP A 138 -4.27 -5.39 4.48
CA ASP A 138 -4.72 -4.07 4.04
C ASP A 138 -4.36 -3.74 2.60
N ASN A 139 -3.64 -4.64 1.92
CA ASN A 139 -3.11 -4.46 0.58
C ASN A 139 -2.26 -3.17 0.47
N ASP A 140 -1.58 -2.84 1.56
CA ASP A 140 -0.63 -1.73 1.66
C ASP A 140 0.76 -2.26 1.26
N ILE A 141 0.94 -2.44 -0.05
CA ILE A 141 2.13 -3.07 -0.62
C ILE A 141 3.40 -2.25 -0.35
N ASP A 142 3.29 -0.92 -0.35
CA ASP A 142 4.43 -0.04 -0.04
C ASP A 142 4.90 -0.27 1.41
N THR A 143 3.97 -0.23 2.37
CA THR A 143 4.27 -0.53 3.78
C THR A 143 4.79 -1.95 3.96
N LEU A 144 4.22 -2.92 3.25
CA LEU A 144 4.66 -4.31 3.32
C LEU A 144 6.11 -4.47 2.83
N MET A 145 6.49 -3.80 1.74
CA MET A 145 7.87 -3.82 1.23
C MET A 145 8.84 -3.22 2.24
N ASP A 146 8.49 -2.11 2.89
CA ASP A 146 9.34 -1.48 3.91
C ASP A 146 9.54 -2.42 5.11
N LEU A 147 8.44 -2.99 5.64
CA LEU A 147 8.51 -3.92 6.77
C LEU A 147 9.27 -5.21 6.44
N LEU A 148 9.10 -5.75 5.22
CA LEU A 148 9.85 -6.91 4.76
C LEU A 148 11.33 -6.60 4.52
N SER A 149 11.67 -5.37 4.13
CA SER A 149 13.08 -4.96 3.96
C SER A 149 13.83 -5.07 5.29
N ASP A 150 13.23 -4.55 6.35
CA ASP A 150 13.81 -4.61 7.69
C ASP A 150 13.83 -6.06 8.23
N ALA A 151 12.73 -6.81 8.08
CA ALA A 151 12.67 -8.21 8.53
C ALA A 151 13.68 -9.12 7.79
N ILE A 152 13.83 -8.99 6.48
CA ILE A 152 14.85 -9.73 5.71
C ILE A 152 16.25 -9.30 6.13
N THR A 153 16.46 -8.02 6.42
CA THR A 153 17.75 -7.52 6.87
C THR A 153 18.16 -8.19 8.19
N GLU A 154 17.24 -8.25 9.15
CA GLU A 154 17.48 -8.80 10.48
C GLU A 154 17.55 -10.34 10.51
N GLN A 155 16.73 -11.02 9.71
CA GLN A 155 16.58 -12.47 9.81
C GLN A 155 17.33 -13.25 8.74
N VAL A 156 17.74 -12.61 7.65
CA VAL A 156 18.41 -13.28 6.52
C VAL A 156 19.80 -12.70 6.31
N THR A 157 19.90 -11.40 6.03
CA THR A 157 21.19 -10.83 5.64
C THR A 157 22.14 -10.65 6.81
N ALA A 158 21.62 -10.44 8.04
CA ALA A 158 22.42 -10.38 9.27
C ALA A 158 23.26 -11.64 9.52
N PHE A 159 22.86 -12.80 8.96
CA PHE A 159 23.57 -14.07 9.14
C PHE A 159 24.53 -14.39 7.99
N TRP A 160 24.71 -13.49 7.02
CA TRP A 160 25.69 -13.70 5.95
C TRP A 160 27.10 -13.34 6.41
N ASP A 161 28.11 -14.02 5.87
CA ASP A 161 29.51 -13.79 6.23
C ASP A 161 29.93 -12.31 6.06
N VAL A 162 29.42 -11.64 5.02
CA VAL A 162 29.69 -10.22 4.76
C VAL A 162 29.17 -9.30 5.86
N ALA A 163 28.09 -9.68 6.55
CA ALA A 163 27.49 -8.90 7.63
C ALA A 163 28.35 -8.88 8.90
N GLN A 164 29.34 -9.78 9.02
CA GLN A 164 30.31 -9.76 10.12
C GLN A 164 31.32 -8.61 10.00
N TYR A 165 31.51 -8.09 8.78
CA TYR A 165 32.54 -7.10 8.47
C TYR A 165 31.96 -5.76 8.02
N TYR A 166 30.76 -5.78 7.44
CA TYR A 166 30.10 -4.61 6.86
C TYR A 166 28.63 -4.57 7.26
N ASP A 167 28.07 -3.36 7.35
CA ASP A 167 26.62 -3.19 7.45
C ASP A 167 25.97 -3.64 6.15
N ALA A 168 25.07 -4.61 6.23
CA ALA A 168 24.40 -5.22 5.09
C ALA A 168 22.89 -4.97 5.23
N ARG A 169 22.34 -4.11 4.37
CA ARG A 169 20.93 -3.76 4.37
C ARG A 169 20.27 -4.19 3.07
N TYR A 170 19.13 -4.85 3.17
CA TYR A 170 18.32 -5.22 2.02
C TYR A 170 17.11 -4.30 1.90
N THR A 171 16.82 -3.84 0.68
CA THR A 171 15.63 -3.05 0.36
C THR A 171 14.82 -3.77 -0.70
N VAL A 172 13.61 -4.20 -0.33
CA VAL A 172 12.65 -4.83 -1.23
C VAL A 172 12.19 -3.81 -2.27
N THR A 173 12.31 -4.16 -3.54
CA THR A 173 11.78 -3.35 -4.66
C THR A 173 10.57 -4.00 -5.32
N GLU A 174 10.43 -5.32 -5.15
CA GLU A 174 9.34 -6.11 -5.72
C GLU A 174 9.08 -7.33 -4.83
N ILE A 175 7.80 -7.58 -4.53
CA ILE A 175 7.34 -8.82 -3.89
C ILE A 175 6.87 -9.75 -5.02
N VAL A 176 7.58 -10.84 -5.23
CA VAL A 176 7.23 -11.87 -6.24
C VAL A 176 6.17 -12.80 -5.67
N GLN A 177 6.33 -13.20 -4.40
CA GLN A 177 5.40 -14.08 -3.70
C GLN A 177 5.33 -13.73 -2.21
N PHE A 178 4.13 -13.81 -1.64
CA PHE A 178 3.91 -13.66 -0.20
C PHE A 178 2.91 -14.71 0.30
N LEU A 179 3.33 -15.46 1.32
CA LEU A 179 2.55 -16.50 1.98
C LEU A 179 2.31 -16.06 3.45
N PRO A 180 1.09 -15.58 3.79
CA PRO A 180 0.79 -15.04 5.12
C PRO A 180 0.74 -16.07 6.26
N SER A 181 0.93 -17.35 5.94
CA SER A 181 1.03 -18.47 6.86
C SER A 181 1.62 -19.65 6.11
N ILE A 182 2.59 -20.34 6.71
CA ILE A 182 3.15 -21.59 6.17
C ILE A 182 2.65 -22.84 6.90
N GLU A 183 1.82 -22.69 7.94
CA GLU A 183 1.07 -23.82 8.53
C GLU A 183 0.06 -24.39 7.52
N GLY A 184 0.32 -25.60 7.04
CA GLY A 184 -0.60 -26.41 6.24
C GLY A 184 -0.15 -26.69 4.81
N GLN A 185 0.85 -27.56 4.65
CA GLN A 185 0.84 -28.58 3.60
C GLN A 185 0.75 -29.96 4.25
#